data_AF-A0A6B2XWX9-F1
#
_entry.id   AF-A0A6B2XWX9-F1
#
_cell.length_a   1.000
_cell.length_b   1.000
_cell.length_c   1.000
_cell.angle_alpha   90.00
_cell.angle_beta   90.00
_cell.angle_gamma   90.00
#
_symmetry.space_group_name_H-M   'P 1'
#
loop_
_entity.id
_entity.type
_entity.pdbx_description
1 polymer ?
#
loop_
_entity_poly.entity_id
_entity_poly.type
_entity_poly.pdbx_seq_one_letter_code
_entity_poly.pdbx_strand_id
1 'polypeptide(L)'
;TRLSALALTAALALAPSLVLPTASAAPGTVPVVAEDASGLSVQGEEAFADLSSCLATNGSLLATIVVDESGSLRQTDPEDQRVGGVEAAIDALVALESSNGGAVDVEANLAVFSDEYTELVGWGSPTGAHGDALLDATATDLPWRDRGAVADYRAAL
;
A
#
# COMPACT_ATOMS: atom_id res chain seq x y z
N THR A 1 82.16 5.02 -54.96
CA THR A 1 82.63 3.62 -54.94
C THR A 1 81.45 2.75 -54.53
N ARG A 2 81.04 1.79 -55.39
CA ARG A 2 80.35 0.50 -55.11
C ARG A 2 78.98 0.54 -54.36
N LEU A 3 77.85 0.23 -55.01
CA LEU A 3 77.28 -1.08 -55.39
C LEU A 3 76.13 -1.51 -54.44
N SER A 4 74.98 -1.76 -55.07
CA SER A 4 73.83 -2.63 -54.76
C SER A 4 73.89 -3.55 -53.53
N ALA A 5 72.74 -3.73 -52.83
CA ALA A 5 71.82 -4.87 -53.04
C ALA A 5 70.98 -5.29 -51.79
N LEU A 6 69.78 -5.79 -52.11
CA LEU A 6 68.96 -6.84 -51.44
C LEU A 6 68.03 -6.53 -50.24
N ALA A 7 66.75 -6.43 -50.61
CA ALA A 7 65.50 -7.01 -50.06
C ALA A 7 65.47 -7.69 -48.67
N LEU A 8 64.37 -7.41 -47.94
CA LEU A 8 63.62 -8.47 -47.23
C LEU A 8 62.14 -8.09 -47.10
N THR A 9 61.28 -9.00 -47.56
CA THR A 9 59.82 -9.00 -47.47
C THR A 9 59.37 -9.52 -46.10
N ALA A 10 58.34 -8.91 -45.49
CA ALA A 10 57.46 -9.58 -44.54
C ALA A 10 56.08 -8.90 -44.53
N ALA A 11 55.06 -9.65 -44.92
CA ALA A 11 53.65 -9.27 -44.91
C ALA A 11 53.07 -9.36 -43.49
N LEU A 12 52.20 -8.42 -43.10
CA LEU A 12 51.30 -8.62 -41.96
C LEU A 12 49.90 -8.06 -42.24
N ALA A 13 48.93 -8.89 -41.88
CA ALA A 13 47.52 -8.93 -42.25
C ALA A 13 46.70 -7.64 -42.05
N LEU A 14 45.84 -7.38 -43.05
CA LEU A 14 44.73 -6.43 -43.01
C LEU A 14 43.53 -7.09 -42.31
N ALA A 15 43.06 -6.55 -41.20
CA ALA A 15 41.80 -6.97 -40.57
C ALA A 15 40.64 -6.07 -41.07
N PRO A 16 39.51 -6.62 -41.53
CA PRO A 16 38.33 -5.83 -41.88
C PRO A 16 37.46 -5.58 -40.65
N SER A 17 37.30 -4.32 -40.27
CA SER A 17 36.35 -3.89 -39.24
C SER A 17 34.91 -4.05 -39.76
N LEU A 18 34.14 -4.96 -39.17
CA LEU A 18 32.69 -5.02 -39.34
C LEU A 18 32.05 -3.83 -38.62
N VAL A 19 31.43 -2.93 -39.39
CA VAL A 19 30.57 -1.87 -38.86
C VAL A 19 29.15 -2.44 -38.79
N LEU A 20 28.65 -2.65 -37.57
CA LEU A 20 27.25 -3.02 -37.32
C LEU A 20 26.35 -1.77 -37.45
N PRO A 21 25.25 -1.82 -38.21
CA PRO A 21 24.28 -0.73 -38.25
C PRO A 21 23.47 -0.71 -36.94
N THR A 22 23.59 0.38 -36.17
CA THR A 22 22.72 0.66 -35.02
C THR A 22 21.34 1.08 -35.53
N ALA A 23 20.34 0.20 -35.36
CA ALA A 23 18.94 0.53 -35.57
C ALA A 23 18.50 1.57 -34.54
N SER A 24 18.21 2.80 -34.99
CA SER A 24 17.61 3.86 -34.18
C SER A 24 16.12 3.54 -33.98
N ALA A 25 15.78 2.93 -32.85
CA ALA A 25 14.40 2.81 -32.41
C ALA A 25 13.92 4.18 -31.92
N ALA A 26 12.97 4.78 -32.63
CA ALA A 26 12.26 5.95 -32.14
C ALA A 26 11.48 5.55 -30.88
N PRO A 27 11.53 6.34 -29.79
CA PRO A 27 10.71 6.06 -28.61
C PRO A 27 9.24 6.25 -28.99
N GLY A 28 8.51 5.13 -29.07
CA GLY A 28 7.06 5.15 -29.10
C GLY A 28 6.56 5.71 -27.77
N THR A 29 5.92 6.87 -27.81
CA THR A 29 5.12 7.38 -26.70
C THR A 29 3.95 6.45 -26.47
N VAL A 30 4.11 5.53 -25.52
CA VAL A 30 2.99 4.81 -24.93
C VAL A 30 2.12 5.87 -24.24
N PRO A 31 0.82 5.98 -24.53
CA PRO A 31 -0.04 6.82 -23.73
C PRO A 31 -0.06 6.25 -22.31
N VAL A 32 0.63 6.92 -21.40
CA VAL A 32 0.43 6.73 -19.97
C VAL A 32 -0.97 7.26 -19.70
N VAL A 33 -1.94 6.36 -19.58
CA VAL A 33 -3.22 6.69 -18.98
C VAL A 33 -2.85 7.08 -17.55
N ALA A 34 -3.01 8.36 -17.22
CA ALA A 34 -2.92 8.78 -15.83
C ALA A 34 -4.05 8.02 -15.12
N GLU A 35 -3.71 7.05 -14.28
CA GLU A 35 -4.68 6.55 -13.31
C GLU A 35 -5.14 7.78 -12.52
N ASP A 36 -6.46 7.95 -12.41
CA ASP A 36 -7.02 8.97 -11.54
C ASP A 36 -6.38 8.77 -10.17
N ALA A 37 -5.77 9.82 -9.62
CA ALA A 37 -4.98 9.74 -8.39
C ALA A 37 -5.81 9.23 -7.18
N SER A 38 -7.13 9.18 -7.32
CA SER A 38 -8.03 8.60 -6.34
C SER A 38 -8.18 7.08 -6.45
N GLY A 39 -7.99 6.47 -7.63
CA GLY A 39 -8.22 5.03 -7.85
C GLY A 39 -9.63 4.55 -7.49
N LEU A 40 -10.57 5.47 -7.30
CA LEU A 40 -11.93 5.19 -6.84
C LEU A 40 -12.84 4.87 -8.03
N SER A 41 -13.89 4.09 -7.75
CA SER A 41 -15.04 4.03 -8.65
C SER A 41 -15.84 5.32 -8.55
N VAL A 42 -16.70 5.60 -9.54
CA VAL A 42 -17.65 6.73 -9.49
C VAL A 42 -18.47 6.71 -8.19
N GLN A 43 -18.93 5.53 -7.77
CA GLN A 43 -19.65 5.38 -6.50
C GLN A 43 -18.76 5.68 -5.29
N GLY A 44 -17.48 5.33 -5.37
CA GLY A 44 -16.50 5.69 -4.37
C GLY A 44 -16.31 7.20 -4.27
N GLU A 45 -16.11 7.88 -5.41
CA GLU A 45 -15.98 9.34 -5.46
C GLU A 45 -17.19 10.05 -4.84
N GLU A 46 -18.41 9.61 -5.20
CA GLU A 46 -19.65 10.15 -4.63
C GLU A 46 -19.73 9.93 -3.11
N ALA A 47 -19.44 8.72 -2.63
CA ALA A 47 -19.45 8.42 -1.20
C ALA A 47 -18.40 9.24 -0.42
N PHE A 48 -17.19 9.42 -0.96
CA PHE A 48 -16.16 10.25 -0.35
C PHE A 48 -16.55 11.73 -0.37
N ALA A 49 -17.19 12.21 -1.44
CA ALA A 49 -17.70 13.58 -1.50
C ALA A 49 -18.76 13.82 -0.41
N ASP A 50 -19.71 12.90 -0.24
CA ASP A 50 -20.75 12.98 0.80
C ASP A 50 -20.15 12.97 2.21
N LEU A 51 -19.19 12.07 2.48
CA LEU A 51 -18.46 12.03 3.74
C LEU A 51 -17.70 13.34 4.01
N SER A 52 -16.99 13.85 3.00
CA SER A 52 -16.22 15.10 3.14
C SER A 52 -17.12 16.30 3.45
N SER A 53 -18.31 16.36 2.83
CA SER A 53 -19.29 17.41 3.07
C SER A 53 -19.88 17.31 4.49
N CYS A 54 -20.15 16.10 4.96
CA CYS A 54 -20.62 15.83 6.31
C CYS A 54 -19.59 16.29 7.36
N LEU A 55 -18.32 15.93 7.17
CA LEU A 55 -17.23 16.30 8.07
C LEU A 55 -16.98 17.81 8.09
N ALA A 56 -17.01 18.47 6.93
CA ALA A 56 -16.89 19.92 6.85
C ALA A 56 -18.03 20.67 7.57
N THR A 57 -19.20 20.03 7.71
CA THR A 57 -20.38 20.62 8.37
C THR A 57 -20.42 20.31 9.87
N ASN A 58 -20.12 19.07 10.28
CA ASN A 58 -20.29 18.61 11.66
C ASN A 58 -19.00 18.63 12.49
N GLY A 59 -17.83 18.69 11.85
CA GLY A 59 -16.53 18.81 12.52
C GLY A 59 -16.14 17.62 13.40
N SER A 60 -16.81 16.47 13.30
CA SER A 60 -16.50 15.26 14.08
C SER A 60 -16.63 13.98 13.26
N LEU A 61 -15.75 13.01 13.52
CA LEU A 61 -15.73 11.67 12.95
C LEU A 61 -15.57 10.62 14.06
N LEU A 62 -16.46 9.64 14.10
CA LEU A 62 -16.28 8.43 14.89
C LEU A 62 -15.99 7.26 13.94
N ALA A 63 -14.83 6.63 14.08
CA ALA A 63 -14.40 5.51 13.25
C ALA A 63 -14.25 4.23 14.10
N THR A 64 -14.97 3.18 13.75
CA THR A 64 -14.76 1.86 14.36
C THR A 64 -14.00 0.95 13.41
N ILE A 65 -12.89 0.38 13.87
CA ILE A 65 -12.14 -0.62 13.14
C ILE A 65 -12.48 -1.98 13.74
N VAL A 66 -13.17 -2.82 12.96
CA VAL A 66 -13.62 -4.14 13.39
C VAL A 66 -12.95 -5.21 12.54
N VAL A 67 -12.11 -6.03 13.17
CA VAL A 67 -11.24 -6.97 12.48
C VAL A 67 -11.73 -8.41 12.71
N ASP A 68 -11.82 -9.20 11.64
CA ASP A 68 -12.10 -10.63 11.75
C ASP A 68 -10.97 -11.33 12.51
N GLU A 69 -11.31 -12.27 13.40
CA GLU A 69 -10.35 -13.17 14.07
C GLU A 69 -10.65 -14.66 13.80
N SER A 70 -11.45 -14.95 12.77
CA SER A 70 -11.86 -16.29 12.39
C SER A 70 -10.69 -17.23 12.11
N GLY A 71 -10.88 -18.51 12.40
CA GLY A 71 -9.89 -19.57 12.15
C GLY A 71 -9.46 -19.70 10.68
N SER A 72 -10.28 -19.19 9.74
CA SER A 72 -9.99 -19.14 8.30
C SER A 72 -8.77 -18.29 7.96
N LEU A 73 -8.44 -17.29 8.79
CA LEU A 73 -7.33 -16.36 8.54
C LEU A 73 -5.98 -17.08 8.43
N ARG A 74 -5.82 -18.23 9.07
CA ARG A 74 -4.63 -19.10 8.93
C ARG A 74 -4.38 -19.57 7.50
N GLN A 75 -5.41 -19.54 6.65
CA GLN A 75 -5.33 -19.86 5.23
C GLN A 75 -5.50 -18.62 4.34
N THR A 76 -6.41 -17.70 4.69
CA THR A 76 -6.75 -16.54 3.84
C THR A 76 -5.84 -15.33 4.07
N ASP A 77 -5.21 -15.24 5.23
CA ASP A 77 -4.26 -14.19 5.61
C ASP A 77 -3.03 -14.77 6.36
N PRO A 78 -2.27 -15.69 5.74
CA PRO A 78 -1.16 -16.38 6.41
C PRO A 78 0.06 -15.49 6.70
N GLU A 79 0.07 -14.28 6.16
CA GLU A 79 1.14 -13.28 6.30
C GLU A 79 0.70 -12.08 7.14
N ASP A 80 -0.49 -12.15 7.76
CA ASP A 80 -1.06 -11.09 8.58
C ASP A 80 -1.14 -9.72 7.86
N GLN A 81 -1.45 -9.72 6.56
CA GLN A 81 -1.62 -8.50 5.77
C GLN A 81 -2.74 -7.61 6.32
N ARG A 82 -3.70 -8.17 7.06
CA ARG A 82 -4.71 -7.37 7.78
C ARG A 82 -4.08 -6.38 8.76
N VAL A 83 -2.94 -6.72 9.38
CA VAL A 83 -2.25 -5.84 10.34
C VAL A 83 -1.81 -4.55 9.65
N GLY A 84 -1.12 -4.67 8.53
CA GLY A 84 -0.71 -3.51 7.74
C GLY A 84 -1.90 -2.71 7.19
N GLY A 85 -3.01 -3.38 6.88
CA GLY A 85 -4.26 -2.70 6.49
C GLY A 85 -4.85 -1.84 7.62
N VAL A 86 -4.83 -2.36 8.86
CA VAL A 86 -5.30 -1.62 10.04
C VAL A 86 -4.36 -0.48 10.40
N GLU A 87 -3.03 -0.68 10.35
CA GLU A 87 -2.03 0.38 10.53
C GLU A 87 -2.24 1.52 9.53
N ALA A 88 -2.42 1.20 8.25
CA ALA A 88 -2.69 2.19 7.21
C ALA A 88 -4.01 2.95 7.44
N ALA A 89 -5.05 2.29 7.97
CA ALA A 89 -6.30 2.94 8.33
C ALA A 89 -6.12 3.92 9.51
N ILE A 90 -5.36 3.53 10.54
CA ILE A 90 -5.03 4.41 11.68
C ILE A 90 -4.22 5.62 11.20
N ASP A 91 -3.20 5.42 10.37
CA ASP A 91 -2.40 6.50 9.78
C ASP A 91 -3.26 7.49 8.97
N ALA A 92 -4.25 6.99 8.23
CA ALA A 92 -5.19 7.83 7.49
C ALA A 92 -6.06 8.68 8.44
N LEU A 93 -6.50 8.13 9.57
CA LEU A 93 -7.27 8.86 10.59
C LEU A 93 -6.40 9.93 11.28
N VAL A 94 -5.14 9.61 11.61
CA VAL A 94 -4.16 10.57 12.12
C VAL A 94 -3.94 11.72 11.15
N ALA A 95 -3.76 11.40 9.86
CA ALA A 95 -3.59 12.41 8.82
C ALA A 95 -4.84 13.28 8.66
N LEU A 96 -6.04 12.71 8.78
CA LEU A 96 -7.30 13.45 8.72
C LEU A 96 -7.42 14.47 9.87
N GLU A 97 -7.17 14.05 11.11
CA GLU A 97 -7.20 14.92 12.29
C GLU A 97 -6.16 16.05 12.18
N SER A 98 -4.96 15.72 11.69
CA SER A 98 -3.83 16.65 11.60
C SER A 98 -3.93 17.64 10.43
N SER A 99 -4.41 17.20 9.27
CA SER A 99 -4.39 17.99 8.01
C SER A 99 -5.35 19.18 8.01
N ASN A 100 -6.41 19.12 8.83
CA ASN A 100 -7.39 20.20 8.97
C ASN A 100 -7.05 21.18 10.11
N GLY A 101 -5.82 21.16 10.63
CA GLY A 101 -5.42 22.02 11.75
C GLY A 101 -6.27 21.80 13.01
N GLY A 102 -6.76 20.57 13.21
CA GLY A 102 -7.66 20.21 14.31
C GLY A 102 -9.12 20.67 14.13
N ALA A 103 -9.55 21.07 12.93
CA ALA A 103 -10.94 21.45 12.67
C ALA A 103 -11.91 20.25 12.60
N VAL A 104 -11.38 19.03 12.52
CA VAL A 104 -12.15 17.79 12.60
C VAL A 104 -11.67 17.04 13.84
N ASP A 105 -12.60 16.81 14.76
CA ASP A 105 -12.42 15.94 15.92
C ASP A 105 -12.58 14.48 15.47
N VAL A 106 -11.57 13.63 15.70
CA VAL A 106 -11.60 12.24 15.27
C VAL A 106 -11.47 11.36 16.50
N GLU A 107 -12.40 10.43 16.69
CA GLU A 107 -12.22 9.33 17.64
C GLU A 107 -12.24 7.99 16.89
N ALA A 108 -11.39 7.07 17.36
CA ALA A 108 -11.29 5.72 16.84
C ALA A 108 -11.30 4.69 17.97
N ASN A 109 -11.91 3.54 17.69
CA ASN A 109 -11.77 2.33 18.50
C ASN A 109 -11.32 1.14 17.64
N LEU A 110 -10.73 0.14 18.29
CA LEU A 110 -10.30 -1.11 17.66
C LEU A 110 -10.95 -2.29 18.36
N ALA A 111 -11.63 -3.12 17.58
CA ALA A 111 -12.28 -4.32 18.04
C ALA A 111 -12.05 -5.49 17.09
N VAL A 112 -12.30 -6.68 17.62
CA VAL A 112 -12.25 -7.94 16.87
C VAL A 112 -13.58 -8.66 16.95
N PHE A 113 -13.86 -9.53 15.99
CA PHE A 113 -15.03 -10.40 16.04
C PHE A 113 -14.75 -11.82 15.55
N SER A 114 -15.33 -12.78 16.25
CA SER A 114 -15.58 -14.14 15.76
C SER A 114 -16.97 -14.59 16.19
N ASP A 115 -17.06 -15.36 17.28
CA ASP A 115 -18.32 -15.72 17.93
C ASP A 115 -18.90 -14.54 18.73
N GLU A 116 -18.02 -13.68 19.25
CA GLU A 116 -18.36 -12.49 20.03
C GLU A 116 -17.59 -11.27 19.53
N TYR A 117 -18.14 -10.08 19.79
CA TYR A 117 -17.44 -8.80 19.61
C TYR A 117 -16.60 -8.51 20.85
N THR A 118 -15.31 -8.22 20.67
CA THR A 118 -14.41 -7.80 21.76
C THR A 118 -13.71 -6.50 21.41
N GLU A 119 -13.88 -5.49 22.26
CA GLU A 119 -13.12 -4.23 22.16
C GLU A 119 -11.70 -4.44 22.70
N LEU A 120 -10.69 -4.18 21.84
CA LEU A 120 -9.27 -4.24 22.22
C LEU A 120 -8.80 -2.89 22.75
N VAL A 121 -9.19 -1.81 22.07
CA VAL A 121 -8.90 -0.43 22.44
C VAL A 121 -10.19 0.36 22.31
N GLY A 122 -10.56 1.07 23.38
CA GLY A 122 -11.77 1.89 23.43
C GLY A 122 -11.71 3.12 22.54
N TRP A 123 -12.70 4.00 22.69
CA TRP A 123 -12.79 5.27 21.96
C TRP A 123 -11.77 6.28 22.46
N GLY A 124 -11.13 6.98 21.52
CA GLY A 124 -10.22 8.09 21.79
C GLY A 124 -9.59 8.62 20.50
N SER A 125 -8.85 9.73 20.60
CA SER A 125 -8.19 10.34 19.45
C SER A 125 -7.17 9.38 18.81
N PRO A 126 -7.09 9.29 17.46
CA PRO A 126 -6.12 8.42 16.79
C PRO A 126 -4.68 8.91 16.96
N THR A 127 -4.45 10.07 17.60
CA THR A 127 -3.11 10.60 17.89
C THR A 127 -2.68 10.43 19.36
N GLY A 128 -1.41 10.71 19.62
CA GLY A 128 -0.83 10.67 20.96
C GLY A 128 -0.88 9.28 21.59
N ALA A 129 -1.06 9.22 22.92
CA ALA A 129 -1.02 7.96 23.67
C ALA A 129 -2.12 6.97 23.29
N HIS A 130 -3.28 7.45 22.81
CA HIS A 130 -4.35 6.57 22.36
C HIS A 130 -4.05 6.01 20.96
N GLY A 131 -3.51 6.83 20.06
CA GLY A 131 -2.94 6.36 18.79
C GLY A 131 -1.87 5.29 18.98
N ASP A 132 -0.93 5.52 19.92
CA ASP A 132 0.09 4.54 20.27
C ASP A 132 -0.53 3.22 20.76
N ALA A 133 -1.62 3.29 21.55
CA ALA A 133 -2.34 2.10 22.01
C ALA A 133 -3.06 1.35 20.87
N LEU A 134 -3.64 2.06 19.91
CA LEU A 134 -4.24 1.46 18.72
C LEU A 134 -3.18 0.72 17.88
N LEU A 135 -2.03 1.34 17.65
CA LEU A 135 -0.93 0.73 16.90
C LEU A 135 -0.28 -0.45 17.66
N ASP A 136 -0.12 -0.34 18.97
CA ASP A 136 0.42 -1.43 19.80
C ASP A 136 -0.51 -2.65 19.79
N ALA A 137 -1.82 -2.46 20.00
CA ALA A 137 -2.78 -3.55 19.90
C ALA A 137 -2.83 -4.16 18.49
N THR A 138 -2.72 -3.32 17.45
CA THR A 138 -2.65 -3.77 16.06
C THR A 138 -1.44 -4.68 15.82
N ALA A 139 -0.26 -4.27 16.29
CA ALA A 139 0.99 -5.01 16.08
C ALA A 139 1.15 -6.23 16.99
N THR A 140 0.60 -6.19 18.21
CA THR A 140 0.86 -7.21 19.23
C THR A 140 -0.28 -8.21 19.42
N ASP A 141 -1.54 -7.78 19.30
CA ASP A 141 -2.70 -8.66 19.45
C ASP A 141 -3.08 -9.30 18.13
N LEU A 142 -3.32 -8.50 17.08
CA LEU A 142 -3.98 -9.00 15.86
C LEU A 142 -3.28 -10.20 15.20
N PRO A 143 -1.94 -10.31 15.08
CA PRO A 143 -1.30 -11.45 14.40
C PRO A 143 -1.70 -12.82 14.96
N TRP A 144 -1.97 -12.90 16.26
CA TRP A 144 -2.27 -14.17 16.94
C TRP A 144 -3.77 -14.45 17.11
N ARG A 145 -4.62 -13.51 16.66
CA ARG A 145 -6.09 -13.60 16.73
C ARG A 145 -6.61 -14.16 15.42
N ASP A 146 -6.38 -15.46 15.28
CA ASP A 146 -6.69 -16.28 14.09
C ASP A 146 -7.31 -17.63 14.50
N ARG A 147 -7.97 -17.67 15.67
CA ARG A 147 -8.45 -18.90 16.33
C ARG A 147 -9.94 -18.91 16.65
N GLY A 148 -10.68 -17.88 16.22
CA GLY A 148 -12.13 -17.87 16.33
C GLY A 148 -12.78 -18.98 15.50
N ALA A 149 -14.11 -19.12 15.62
CA ALA A 149 -14.86 -20.03 14.75
C ALA A 149 -14.52 -19.76 13.28
N VAL A 150 -14.46 -20.82 12.46
CA VAL A 150 -14.23 -20.66 11.03
C VAL A 150 -15.43 -19.94 10.45
N ALA A 151 -15.18 -18.85 9.70
CA ALA A 151 -16.25 -18.08 9.08
C ALA A 151 -16.90 -18.93 7.97
N ASP A 152 -18.04 -19.55 8.26
CA ASP A 152 -18.90 -20.18 7.25
C ASP A 152 -19.95 -19.18 6.77
N TYR A 153 -19.67 -18.51 5.65
CA TYR A 153 -20.61 -17.57 5.04
C TYR A 153 -21.95 -18.20 4.65
N ARG A 154 -22.04 -19.54 4.52
CA ARG A 154 -23.31 -20.24 4.25
C ARG A 154 -24.16 -20.45 5.49
N ALA A 155 -23.55 -20.44 6.67
CA ALA A 155 -24.25 -20.52 7.94
C ALA A 155 -24.71 -19.14 8.45
N ALA A 156 -24.22 -18.05 7.85
CA ALA A 156 -24.48 -16.66 8.24
C ALA A 156 -25.66 -15.99 7.48
N LEU A 157 -26.36 -16.71 6.60
CA LEU A 157 -27.56 -16.25 5.86
C LEU A 157 -28.79 -17.08 6.25
#